data_AF-A0A0D8ZP62-F1
#
_entry.id   AF-A0A0D8ZP62-F1
#
_cell.length_a   1.000
_cell.length_b   1.000
_cell.length_c   1.000
_cell.angle_alpha   90.00
_cell.angle_beta   90.00
_cell.angle_gamma   90.00
#
_symmetry.space_group_name_H-M   'P 1'
#
loop_
_entity.id
_entity.type
_entity.pdbx_description
1 polymer ?
#
loop_
_entity_poly.entity_id
_entity_poly.type
_entity_poly.pdbx_seq_one_letter_code
_entity_poly.pdbx_strand_id
1 'polypeptide(L)' 'MSSELQWYVLCNLINGLPQIQWYVYKIEVTGDFLYIHSRSSTLAENTTLFIINAQGEFI' A
#
# COMPACT_ATOMS: atom_id res chain seq x y z
N MET A 1 -12.00 7.56 -8.22
CA MET A 1 -10.77 8.27 -8.66
C MET A 1 -9.93 8.46 -7.42
N SER A 2 -8.66 8.05 -7.37
CA SER A 2 -7.90 8.11 -6.11
C SER A 2 -7.72 9.56 -5.65
N SER A 3 -7.97 9.84 -4.36
CA SER A 3 -7.80 11.17 -3.79
C SER A 3 -6.32 11.51 -3.56
N GLU A 4 -5.99 12.81 -3.51
CA GLU A 4 -4.64 13.27 -3.14
C GLU A 4 -4.22 12.73 -1.76
N LEU A 5 -5.17 12.56 -0.84
CA LEU A 5 -4.93 11.98 0.49
C LEU A 5 -4.47 10.52 0.38
N GLN A 6 -5.14 9.70 -0.42
CA GLN A 6 -4.73 8.30 -0.66
C GLN A 6 -3.31 8.23 -1.22
N TRP A 7 -2.96 9.13 -2.13
CA TRP A 7 -1.62 9.20 -2.70
C TRP A 7 -0.56 9.57 -1.66
N TYR A 8 -0.84 10.55 -0.79
CA TYR A 8 0.08 10.94 0.27
C TYR A 8 0.34 9.80 1.26
N VAL A 9 -0.71 9.07 1.65
CA VAL A 9 -0.61 7.92 2.55
C VAL A 9 0.17 6.78 1.89
N LEU A 10 -0.07 6.50 0.61
CA LEU A 10 0.72 5.54 -0.17
C LEU A 10 2.21 5.89 -0.17
N CYS A 11 2.56 7.17 -0.43
CA CYS A 11 3.96 7.60 -0.45
C CYS A 11 4.64 7.37 0.91
N ASN A 12 3.95 7.71 2.01
CA ASN A 12 4.48 7.46 3.35
C ASN A 12 4.65 5.96 3.64
N LEU A 13 3.69 5.13 3.24
CA LEU A 13 3.79 3.68 3.37
C LEU A 13 5.02 3.15 2.63
N ILE A 14 5.20 3.50 1.35
CA ILE A 14 6.31 3.06 0.52
C ILE A 14 7.66 3.44 1.14
N ASN A 15 7.78 4.62 1.73
CA ASN A 15 9.01 5.06 2.39
C ASN A 15 9.39 4.20 3.61
N GLY A 16 8.41 3.59 4.30
CA GLY A 16 8.65 2.72 5.46
C GLY A 16 9.02 1.29 5.08
N LEU A 17 8.51 0.76 3.96
CA LEU A 17 8.68 -0.65 3.58
C LEU A 17 10.15 -1.12 3.49
N PRO A 18 11.12 -0.34 2.97
CA PRO A 18 12.52 -0.76 2.92
C PRO A 18 13.13 -1.04 4.29
N GLN A 19 12.69 -0.34 5.34
CA GLN A 19 13.23 -0.49 6.69
C GLN A 19 12.96 -1.88 7.28
N ILE A 20 11.88 -2.52 6.82
CA ILE A 20 11.49 -3.87 7.22
C ILE A 20 11.80 -4.92 6.15
N GLN A 21 12.47 -4.52 5.05
CA GLN A 21 12.79 -5.36 3.88
C GLN A 21 11.54 -5.81 3.09
N TRP A 22 10.63 -4.89 2.80
CA TRP A 22 9.43 -5.14 2.01
C TRP A 22 9.39 -4.25 0.76
N TYR A 23 8.60 -4.68 -0.23
CA TYR A 23 8.34 -3.92 -1.45
C TYR A 23 6.89 -4.06 -1.88
N VAL A 24 6.38 -3.05 -2.60
CA VAL A 24 5.08 -3.11 -3.28
C VAL A 24 5.28 -3.78 -4.63
N TYR A 25 4.42 -4.73 -4.97
CA TYR A 25 4.46 -5.42 -6.27
C TYR A 25 3.19 -5.26 -7.10
N LYS A 26 2.11 -4.74 -6.50
CA LYS A 26 0.84 -4.47 -7.19
C LYS A 26 0.08 -3.36 -6.49
N ILE A 27 -0.49 -2.45 -7.28
CA ILE A 27 -1.37 -1.39 -6.81
C ILE A 27 -2.61 -1.38 -7.70
N GLU A 28 -3.79 -1.35 -7.10
CA GLU A 28 -5.07 -1.34 -7.81
C GLU A 28 -6.02 -0.32 -7.18
N VAL A 29 -6.80 0.36 -8.02
CA VAL A 29 -7.86 1.27 -7.58
C VAL A 29 -9.20 0.69 -8.03
N THR A 30 -10.07 0.41 -7.07
CA THR A 30 -11.43 -0.07 -7.34
C THR A 30 -12.42 0.77 -6.57
N GLY A 31 -13.28 1.50 -7.28
CA GLY A 31 -14.16 2.50 -6.68
C GLY A 31 -13.37 3.60 -5.98
N ASP A 32 -13.56 3.71 -4.67
CA ASP A 32 -12.94 4.70 -3.78
C ASP A 32 -11.81 4.12 -2.93
N PHE A 33 -11.40 2.88 -3.21
CA PHE A 33 -10.37 2.18 -2.45
C PHE A 33 -9.09 2.01 -3.26
N LEU A 34 -7.96 2.21 -2.58
CA LEU A 34 -6.61 1.94 -3.07
C LEU A 34 -6.09 0.67 -2.39
N TYR A 35 -5.86 -0.37 -3.18
CA TYR A 35 -5.34 -1.67 -2.75
C TYR A 35 -3.84 -1.74 -3.05
N ILE A 36 -3.04 -2.08 -2.05
CA ILE A 36 -1.58 -2.07 -2.12
C ILE A 36 -1.08 -3.42 -1.65
N HIS A 37 -0.59 -4.23 -2.58
CA HIS A 37 -0.01 -5.52 -2.26
C HIS A 37 1.48 -5.37 -2.05
N SER A 38 1.94 -5.74 -0.85
CA SER A 38 3.33 -5.78 -0.47
C SER A 38 3.80 -7.21 -0.22
N ARG A 39 5.11 -7.42 -0.33
CA ARG A 39 5.77 -8.69 -0.07
C ARG A 39 7.10 -8.46 0.64
N SER A 40 7.46 -9.38 1.53
CA SER A 40 8.81 -9.44 2.10
C SER A 40 9.84 -9.84 1.04
N SER A 41 10.97 -9.14 1.03
CA SER A 41 12.14 -9.46 0.21
C SER A 41 12.89 -10.68 0.70
N THR A 42 12.72 -11.08 1.97
CA THR A 42 13.44 -12.19 2.60
C THR A 42 12.58 -13.44 2.78
N LEU A 43 11.28 -13.30 2.92
CA LEU A 43 10.31 -14.39 3.03
C LEU A 43 9.27 -14.27 1.92
N ALA A 44 9.55 -14.85 0.74
CA ALA A 44 8.78 -14.61 -0.48
C ALA A 44 7.28 -14.96 -0.38
N GLU A 45 6.89 -15.88 0.51
CA GLU A 45 5.49 -16.23 0.75
C GLU A 45 4.77 -15.27 1.71
N ASN A 46 5.52 -14.39 2.38
CA ASN A 46 4.97 -13.40 3.29
C ASN A 46 4.52 -12.15 2.52
N THR A 47 3.21 -12.02 2.37
CA THR A 47 2.55 -10.88 1.70
C THR A 47 1.61 -10.15 2.64
N THR A 48 1.39 -8.87 2.38
CA THR A 48 0.39 -8.06 3.09
C THR A 48 -0.39 -7.24 2.08
N LEU A 49 -1.68 -7.04 2.37
CA LEU A 49 -2.56 -6.16 1.62
C LEU A 49 -2.89 -4.97 2.50
N PHE A 50 -2.53 -3.77 2.06
CA PHE A 50 -3.01 -2.53 2.66
C PHE A 50 -4.15 -1.98 1.81
N ILE A 51 -5.21 -1.52 2.46
CA ILE A 51 -6.36 -0.89 1.80
C ILE A 51 -6.49 0.51 2.38
N ILE A 52 -6.62 1.51 1.50
CA ILE A 52 -6.81 2.91 1.89
C ILE A 52 -8.12 3.41 1.30
N ASN A 53 -9.03 3.94 2.13
CA ASN A 53 -10.27 4.56 1.67
C ASN A 53 -10.03 5.98 1.12
N ALA A 54 -11.05 6.61 0.53
CA ALA A 54 -10.93 7.95 -0.07
C ALA A 54 -10.51 9.05 0.93
N GLN A 55 -10.73 8.83 2.22
CA GLN A 55 -10.38 9.72 3.33
C GLN A 55 -8.91 9.56 3.78
N GLY A 56 -8.17 8.59 3.22
CA GLY A 56 -6.78 8.34 3.57
C GLY A 56 -6.60 7.44 4.80
N GLU A 57 -7.65 6.73 5.23
CA GLU A 57 -7.60 5.83 6.38
C GLU A 57 -7.30 4.39 5.93
N PHE A 58 -6.49 3.68 6.73
CA PHE A 58 -6.29 2.24 6.56
C PHE A 58 -7.50 1.47 7.11
N ILE A 59 -7.92 0.44 6.38
CA ILE A 59 -9.08 -0.42 6.68
C ILE A 59 -8.73 -1.89 6.55
#